data_AF-A0A0G0P706-F1
#
_entry.id   AF-A0A0G0P706-F1
#
_cell.length_a   1.000
_cell.length_b   1.000
_cell.length_c   1.000
_cell.angle_alpha   90.00
_cell.angle_beta   90.00
_cell.angle_gamma   90.00
#
_symmetry.space_group_name_H-M   'P 1'
#
loop_
_entity.id
_entity.type
_entity.pdbx_description
1 polymer ?
#
loop_
_entity_poly.entity_id
_entity_poly.type
_entity_poly.pdbx_seq_one_letter_code
_entity_poly.pdbx_strand_id
1 'polypeptide(L)' 'MVQLSKESITEWKKIFEEEYGAKYTDEEASEAAHNLVNFFYLLLKIDQRNKKKRNSAKTIVSSSGGVNLLYISR' A
#
# COMPACT_ATOMS: atom_id res chain seq x y z
N MET A 1 3.76 12.98 6.56
CA MET A 1 3.55 11.74 7.33
C MET A 1 2.07 11.57 7.57
N VAL A 2 1.54 10.36 7.51
CA VAL A 2 0.18 10.10 7.97
C VAL A 2 0.15 10.36 9.46
N GLN A 3 -0.73 11.24 9.94
CA GLN A 3 -0.92 11.43 11.38
C GLN A 3 -1.93 10.39 11.87
N LEU A 4 -1.52 9.62 12.87
CA LEU A 4 -2.38 8.67 13.55
C LEU A 4 -3.00 9.31 14.78
N SER A 5 -4.25 8.97 15.07
CA SER A 5 -4.89 9.37 16.31
C SER A 5 -4.27 8.60 17.48
N LYS A 6 -4.33 9.18 18.68
CA LYS A 6 -3.91 8.48 19.90
C LYS A 6 -4.70 7.18 20.10
N GLU A 7 -6.00 7.21 19.79
CA GLU A 7 -6.89 6.05 19.88
C GLU A 7 -6.39 4.88 19.01
N SER A 8 -6.01 5.13 17.76
CA SER A 8 -5.49 4.07 16.88
C SER A 8 -4.15 3.51 17.35
N ILE A 9 -3.27 4.32 17.96
CA ILE A 9 -2.01 3.84 18.53
C ILE A 9 -2.29 2.98 19.78
N THR A 10 -3.22 3.40 20.63
CA THR A 10 -3.65 2.63 21.81
C THR A 10 -4.29 1.30 21.40
N GLU A 11 -5.15 1.31 20.38
CA GLU A 11 -5.78 0.10 19.87
C GLU A 11 -4.76 -0.86 19.27
N TRP A 12 -3.81 -0.35 18.47
CA TRP A 12 -2.69 -1.14 17.97
C TRP A 12 -1.90 -1.81 19.10
N LYS A 13 -1.55 -1.04 20.13
CA LYS A 13 -0.81 -1.53 21.31
C LYS A 13 -1.58 -2.63 22.05
N LYS A 14 -2.89 -2.43 22.22
CA LYS A 14 -3.78 -3.40 22.87
C LYS A 14 -3.86 -4.72 22.10
N ILE A 15 -4.06 -4.66 20.78
CA ILE A 15 -4.13 -5.86 19.93
C ILE A 15 -2.84 -6.66 20.03
N PHE A 16 -1.68 -6.00 20.01
CA PHE A 16 -0.40 -6.69 20.08
C PHE A 16 -0.13 -7.33 21.46
N GLU A 17 -0.59 -6.70 22.53
CA GLU A 17 -0.54 -7.29 23.86
C GLU A 17 -1.47 -8.51 23.97
N GLU A 18 -2.71 -8.41 23.47
CA GLU A 18 -3.72 -9.47 23.55
C GLU A 18 -3.37 -10.70 22.70
N GLU A 19 -2.94 -10.49 21.45
CA GLU A 19 -2.73 -11.57 20.48
C GLU A 19 -1.32 -12.19 20.56
N TYR A 20 -0.32 -11.41 20.97
CA TYR A 20 1.09 -11.82 20.92
C TYR A 20 1.80 -11.71 22.27
N GLY A 21 1.15 -11.20 23.31
CA GLY A 21 1.78 -10.96 24.62
C GLY A 21 2.87 -9.88 24.60
N ALA A 22 2.94 -9.09 23.52
CA ALA A 22 3.99 -8.09 23.32
C ALA A 22 3.61 -6.77 24.02
N LYS A 23 4.41 -6.36 24.99
CA LYS A 23 4.21 -5.11 25.73
C LYS A 23 5.09 -4.01 25.17
N TYR A 24 4.46 -3.05 24.51
CA TYR A 24 5.12 -1.87 23.95
C TYR A 24 4.98 -0.65 24.85
N THR A 25 6.01 0.19 24.90
CA THR A 25 5.88 1.59 25.38
C THR A 25 5.03 2.41 24.41
N ASP A 26 4.59 3.61 24.83
CA ASP A 26 3.79 4.47 23.96
C ASP A 26 4.61 4.97 22.76
N GLU A 27 5.91 5.21 22.97
CA GLU A 27 6.86 5.58 21.92
C GLU A 27 7.04 4.45 20.90
N GLU A 28 7.28 3.22 21.36
CA GLU A 28 7.45 2.06 20.46
C GLU A 28 6.16 1.75 19.69
N ALA A 29 5.00 1.83 20.36
CA ALA A 29 3.71 1.62 19.71
C ALA A 29 3.44 2.70 18.64
N SER A 30 3.75 3.95 18.95
CA SER A 30 3.63 5.05 18.00
C SER A 30 4.55 4.83 16.79
N GLU A 31 5.82 4.51 17.01
CA GLU A 31 6.78 4.27 15.93
C GLU A 31 6.34 3.09 15.05
N ALA A 32 5.99 1.96 15.66
CA ALA A 32 5.56 0.76 14.94
C ALA A 32 4.29 1.00 14.11
N ALA A 33 3.28 1.66 14.69
CA ALA A 33 2.05 1.99 13.98
C ALA A 33 2.29 2.93 12.79
N HIS A 34 3.15 3.95 12.95
CA HIS A 34 3.52 4.85 11.85
C HIS A 34 4.31 4.11 10.76
N ASN A 35 5.23 3.22 11.13
CA ASN A 35 5.99 2.41 10.18
C ASN A 35 5.08 1.51 9.33
N LEU A 36 4.11 0.85 9.98
CA LEU A 36 3.13 0.01 9.29
C LEU A 36 2.32 0.81 8.26
N VAL A 37 1.78 1.95 8.67
CA VAL A 37 0.95 2.79 7.78
C VAL A 37 1.77 3.39 6.65
N ASN A 38 3.00 3.83 6.92
CA ASN A 38 3.91 4.34 5.90
C ASN A 38 4.26 3.26 4.85
N PHE A 39 4.42 2.02 5.27
CA PHE A 39 4.68 0.90 4.37
C PHE A 39 3.50 0.68 3.39
N PHE A 40 2.27 0.60 3.90
CA PHE A 40 1.09 0.47 3.05
C PHE A 40 0.89 1.67 2.12
N TYR A 41 1.16 2.88 2.61
CA TYR A 41 1.12 4.09 1.78
C TYR A 41 2.12 4.04 0.61
N LEU A 42 3.32 3.50 0.84
CA LEU A 42 4.31 3.31 -0.21
C LEU A 42 3.86 2.28 -1.25
N LEU A 43 3.30 1.15 -0.82
CA LEU A 43 2.72 0.15 -1.72
C LEU A 43 1.60 0.73 -2.57
N LEU A 44 0.68 1.50 -1.96
CA LEU A 44 -0.40 2.18 -2.67
C LEU A 44 0.14 3.15 -3.72
N LYS A 45 1.16 3.94 -3.40
CA LYS A 45 1.82 4.84 -4.35
C LYS A 45 2.41 4.09 -5.54
N ILE A 46 3.03 2.94 -5.31
CA ILE A 46 3.60 2.11 -6.37
C ILE A 46 2.49 1.56 -7.27
N ASP A 47 1.43 1.01 -6.69
CA ASP A 47 0.28 0.50 -7.46
C ASP A 47 -0.37 1.60 -8.31
N GLN A 48 -0.61 2.79 -7.74
CA GLN A 48 -1.13 3.94 -8.47
C GLN A 48 -0.23 4.35 -9.65
N ARG A 49 1.10 4.37 -9.44
CA ARG A 49 2.07 4.64 -10.52
C ARG A 49 2.01 3.58 -11.62
N ASN A 50 1.92 2.31 -11.25
CA ASN A 50 1.85 1.20 -12.21
C ASN A 50 0.54 1.23 -13.02
N LYS A 51 -0.60 1.50 -12.36
CA LYS A 51 -1.89 1.71 -13.03
C LYS A 51 -1.85 2.87 -14.01
N LYS A 52 -1.25 4.01 -13.61
CA LYS A 52 -1.08 5.17 -14.51
C LYS A 52 -0.25 4.82 -15.74
N LYS A 53 0.89 4.14 -15.57
CA LYS A 53 1.74 3.67 -16.68
C LYS A 53 1.01 2.71 -17.63
N ARG A 54 0.25 1.75 -17.07
CA ARG A 54 -0.55 0.80 -17.87
C ARG A 54 -1.61 1.50 -18.69
N ASN A 55 -2.30 2.48 -18.10
CA ASN A 55 -3.35 3.23 -18.80
C ASN A 55 -2.75 4.12 -19.90
N SER A 56 -1.62 4.78 -19.66
CA SER A 56 -0.93 5.55 -20.71
C SER A 56 -0.41 4.67 -21.85
N ALA A 57 0.10 3.48 -21.56
CA ALA A 57 0.52 2.53 -22.59
C ALA A 57 -0.66 2.02 -23.42
N LYS A 58 -1.81 1.75 -22.78
CA LYS A 58 -3.03 1.31 -23.47
C LYS A 58 -3.60 2.39 -24.41
N THR A 59 -3.54 3.66 -24.02
CA THR A 59 -3.98 4.78 -24.86
C THR A 59 -3.12 4.96 -26.11
N ILE A 60 -1.79 4.79 -25.98
CA ILE A 60 -0.86 4.89 -27.13
C ILE A 60 -1.09 3.75 -28.12
N VAL A 61 -1.33 2.52 -27.62
CA VAL A 61 -1.61 1.36 -28.49
C VAL A 61 -2.97 1.46 -29.18
N SER A 62 -3.97 2.13 -28.59
CA SER A 62 -5.28 2.33 -29.22
C SER A 62 -5.31 3.46 -30.26
N SER A 63 -4.37 4.41 -30.24
CA SER A 63 -4.32 5.53 -31.17
C SER A 63 -3.43 5.28 -32.39
N SER A 64 -2.50 4.31 -32.34
CA SER A 64 -1.84 3.77 -33.52
C SER A 64 -2.65 2.60 -34.08
N GLY A 65 -3.18 2.76 -35.29
CA GLY A 65 -4.13 1.85 -35.94
C GLY A 65 -3.79 0.36 -35.86
N GLY A 66 -4.84 -0.45 -35.88
CA GLY A 66 -4.80 -1.86 -35.53
C GLY A 66 -3.78 -2.70 -36.28
N VAL A 67 -3.19 -3.64 -35.55
CA VAL A 67 -2.93 -4.98 -36.08
C VAL A 67 -3.30 -5.96 -34.98
N ASN A 68 -4.25 -6.82 -35.34
CA ASN A 68 -4.75 -7.93 -34.55
C ASN A 68 -3.59 -8.93 -34.37
N LEU A 69 -2.98 -8.99 -33.20
CA LEU A 69 -2.09 -10.07 -32.82
C LEU A 69 -2.78 -10.88 -31.73
N LEU A 70 -3.52 -11.87 -32.24
CA LEU A 70 -3.85 -13.12 -31.57
C LEU A 70 -2.79 -13.46 -30.53
N TYR A 71 -3.24 -13.54 -29.28
CA TYR A 71 -2.52 -14.18 -28.20
C TYR A 71 -2.17 -15.61 -28.63
N ILE A 72 -0.93 -15.80 -29.08
CA ILE A 72 -0.32 -17.11 -29.30
C ILE A 72 0.65 -17.32 -28.14
N SER A 73 0.23 -18.12 -27.16
CA SER A 73 0.94 -19.32 -26.67
C SER A 73 0.85 -19.55 -25.16
N ARG A 74 0.22 -20.70 -24.86
CA ARG A 74 0.49 -21.68 -23.79
C ARG A 74 0.36 -21.26 -22.33
#